data_AF-A0A260ZQQ1-F1
#
_entry.id   AF-A0A260ZQQ1-F1
#
_cell.length_a   1.000
_cell.length_b   1.000
_cell.length_c   1.000
_cell.angle_alpha   90.00
_cell.angle_beta   90.00
_cell.angle_gamma   90.00
#
_symmetry.space_group_name_H-M   'P 1'
#
loop_
_entity.id
_entity.type
_entity.pdbx_description
1 polymer ?
#
loop_
_entity_poly.entity_id
_entity_poly.type
_entity_poly.pdbx_seq_one_letter_code
_entity_poly.pdbx_strand_id
1 'polypeptide(L)'
;KTMLGSCRKRNAEKEEEREEVVAKKSKTTEKKIEELKEKLRGVEKSLDETCNNVTNTIREHSMMRQRVHMSFRNSRRAVQMKKELTFQVKKTVRLDDTQKLKIEKMERKLDNFKDHNKIYSKARETTVENREKWMEQLDNIRKDDDETSEEPPSWRTCEICASPFEKLNGRIPRVLKCGHTICTDCAEHFIENGFVRCPYDRQIFKIANGGIYGLPTNRVLLNM
;
A
#
# COMPACT_ATOMS: atom_id res chain seq x y z
N LYS A 1 75.89 -123.04 -20.11
CA LYS A 1 74.40 -122.98 -20.04
C LYS A 1 74.05 -123.12 -18.55
N THR A 2 73.37 -122.27 -17.79
CA THR A 2 72.26 -121.34 -18.09
C THR A 2 71.89 -120.47 -16.85
N MET A 3 72.81 -120.13 -15.94
CA MET A 3 72.45 -119.43 -14.68
C MET A 3 72.67 -117.90 -14.67
N LEU A 4 73.72 -117.41 -15.34
CA LEU A 4 74.05 -115.96 -15.36
C LEU A 4 73.12 -115.14 -16.27
N GLY A 5 72.53 -115.75 -17.30
CA GLY A 5 71.56 -115.10 -18.20
C GLY A 5 70.16 -114.93 -17.60
N SER A 6 69.75 -115.80 -16.68
CA SER A 6 68.42 -115.75 -16.01
C SER A 6 68.38 -114.72 -14.87
N CYS A 7 69.51 -114.48 -14.20
CA CYS A 7 69.60 -113.46 -13.14
C CYS A 7 69.62 -112.04 -13.74
N ARG A 8 70.31 -111.84 -14.87
CA ARG A 8 70.33 -110.56 -15.59
C ARG A 8 68.96 -110.19 -16.19
N LYS A 9 68.22 -111.15 -16.76
CA LYS A 9 66.86 -110.91 -17.27
C LYS A 9 65.86 -110.53 -16.16
N ARG A 10 65.86 -111.26 -15.04
CA ARG A 10 64.97 -110.95 -13.89
C ARG A 10 65.30 -109.63 -13.20
N ASN A 11 66.57 -109.22 -13.19
CA ASN A 11 66.94 -107.91 -12.68
C ASN A 11 66.52 -106.80 -13.65
N ALA A 12 66.73 -106.98 -14.96
CA ALA A 12 66.26 -106.01 -15.97
C ALA A 12 64.73 -105.85 -15.98
N GLU A 13 63.97 -106.93 -15.89
CA GLU A 13 62.50 -106.89 -15.80
C GLU A 13 62.01 -106.18 -14.51
N LYS A 14 62.68 -106.41 -13.37
CA LYS A 14 62.36 -105.70 -12.10
C LYS A 14 62.77 -104.22 -12.12
N GLU A 15 63.80 -103.87 -12.88
CA GLU A 15 64.28 -102.50 -13.05
C GLU A 15 63.32 -101.74 -13.98
N GLU A 16 62.89 -102.36 -15.07
CA GLU A 16 61.88 -101.85 -16.01
C GLU A 16 60.50 -101.68 -15.32
N GLU A 17 60.07 -102.64 -14.50
CA GLU A 17 58.82 -102.56 -13.73
C GLU A 17 58.88 -101.46 -12.64
N ARG A 18 60.06 -101.24 -12.04
CA ARG A 18 60.29 -100.11 -11.12
C ARG A 18 60.28 -98.77 -11.86
N GLU A 19 60.94 -98.67 -13.01
CA GLU A 19 60.93 -97.47 -13.84
C GLU A 19 59.52 -97.14 -14.32
N GLU A 20 58.71 -98.15 -14.68
CA GLU A 20 57.33 -97.95 -15.11
C GLU A 20 56.42 -97.48 -13.96
N VAL A 21 56.60 -97.99 -12.74
CA VAL A 21 55.87 -97.54 -11.53
C VAL A 21 56.30 -96.13 -11.12
N VAL A 22 57.58 -95.80 -11.20
CA VAL A 22 58.09 -94.45 -10.94
C VAL A 22 57.56 -93.45 -11.98
N ALA A 23 57.54 -93.83 -13.26
CA ALA A 23 56.98 -93.01 -14.34
C ALA A 23 55.46 -92.80 -14.19
N LYS A 24 54.70 -93.84 -13.79
CA LYS A 24 53.26 -93.71 -13.49
C LYS A 24 53.01 -92.80 -12.30
N LYS A 25 53.79 -92.93 -11.21
CA LYS A 25 53.70 -92.03 -10.05
C LYS A 25 54.04 -90.58 -10.43
N SER A 26 55.11 -90.34 -11.19
CA SER A 26 55.52 -89.01 -11.69
C SER A 26 54.39 -88.34 -12.48
N LYS A 27 53.81 -89.07 -13.46
CA LYS A 27 52.67 -88.58 -14.27
C LYS A 27 51.43 -88.27 -13.42
N THR A 28 51.18 -89.05 -12.36
CA THR A 28 50.04 -88.83 -11.46
C THR A 28 50.27 -87.60 -10.56
N THR A 29 51.49 -87.39 -10.08
CA THR A 29 51.86 -86.18 -9.33
C THR A 29 51.85 -84.93 -10.20
N GLU A 30 52.32 -85.01 -11.45
CA GLU A 30 52.27 -83.92 -12.42
C GLU A 30 50.82 -83.49 -12.73
N LYS A 31 49.90 -84.45 -12.91
CA LYS A 31 48.47 -84.14 -13.06
C LYS A 31 47.88 -83.43 -11.84
N LYS A 32 48.21 -83.87 -10.63
CA LYS A 32 47.77 -83.21 -9.39
C LYS A 32 48.34 -81.80 -9.23
N ILE A 33 49.61 -81.62 -9.61
CA ILE A 33 50.25 -80.30 -9.62
C ILE A 33 49.50 -79.36 -10.58
N GLU A 34 49.13 -79.83 -11.78
CA GLU A 34 48.41 -78.99 -12.74
C GLU A 34 46.98 -78.66 -12.28
N GLU A 35 46.25 -79.61 -11.68
CA GLU A 35 44.94 -79.34 -11.06
C GLU A 35 45.03 -78.32 -9.92
N LEU A 36 46.07 -78.41 -9.08
CA LEU A 36 46.29 -77.46 -7.99
C LEU A 36 46.63 -76.06 -8.50
N LYS A 37 47.41 -75.94 -9.59
CA LYS A 37 47.69 -74.66 -10.26
C LYS A 37 46.42 -74.03 -10.83
N GLU A 38 45.55 -74.82 -11.45
CA GLU A 38 44.28 -74.30 -12.00
C GLU A 38 43.35 -73.81 -10.89
N LYS A 39 43.27 -74.54 -9.77
CA LYS A 39 42.54 -74.10 -8.58
C LYS A 39 43.13 -72.84 -7.97
N LEU A 40 44.46 -72.74 -7.88
CA LEU A 40 45.16 -71.52 -7.44
C LEU A 40 44.79 -70.32 -8.33
N ARG A 41 44.87 -70.47 -9.66
CA ARG A 41 44.44 -69.43 -10.61
C ARG A 41 42.99 -69.03 -10.41
N GLY A 42 42.10 -69.98 -10.15
CA GLY A 42 40.68 -69.71 -9.89
C GLY A 42 40.47 -68.91 -8.59
N VAL A 43 41.19 -69.27 -7.53
CA VAL A 43 41.15 -68.55 -6.25
C VAL A 43 41.75 -67.15 -6.38
N GLU A 44 42.86 -66.98 -7.10
CA GLU A 44 43.48 -65.67 -7.36
C GLU A 44 42.53 -64.73 -8.10
N LYS A 45 41.86 -65.20 -9.16
CA LYS A 45 40.86 -64.39 -9.87
C LYS A 45 39.69 -63.98 -8.97
N SER A 46 39.17 -64.92 -8.18
CA SER A 46 38.08 -64.62 -7.24
C SER A 46 38.54 -63.61 -6.17
N LEU A 47 39.78 -63.72 -5.71
CA LEU A 47 40.37 -62.76 -4.78
C LEU A 47 40.46 -61.37 -5.41
N ASP A 48 40.96 -61.25 -6.65
CA ASP A 48 41.03 -59.97 -7.37
C ASP A 48 39.65 -59.34 -7.56
N GLU A 49 38.64 -60.13 -7.96
CA GLU A 49 37.26 -59.66 -8.07
C GLU A 49 36.72 -59.15 -6.73
N THR A 50 36.96 -59.88 -5.64
CA THR A 50 36.54 -59.44 -4.30
C THR A 50 37.28 -58.18 -3.85
N CYS A 51 38.59 -58.06 -4.09
CA CYS A 51 39.38 -56.86 -3.81
C CYS A 51 38.86 -55.64 -4.57
N ASN A 52 38.53 -55.81 -5.86
CA ASN A 52 37.94 -54.74 -6.67
C ASN A 52 36.58 -54.31 -6.15
N ASN A 53 35.72 -55.27 -5.78
CA ASN A 53 34.41 -55.00 -5.19
C ASN A 53 34.51 -54.27 -3.85
N VAL A 54 35.44 -54.69 -2.97
CA VAL A 54 35.71 -54.02 -1.69
C VAL A 54 36.22 -52.60 -1.92
N THR A 55 37.10 -52.40 -2.90
CA THR A 55 37.63 -51.07 -3.22
C THR A 55 36.52 -50.12 -3.72
N ASN A 56 35.62 -50.62 -4.58
CA ASN A 56 34.48 -49.85 -5.07
C ASN A 56 33.51 -49.48 -3.94
N THR A 57 33.16 -50.44 -3.07
CA THR A 57 32.28 -50.18 -1.92
C THR A 57 32.89 -49.19 -0.93
N ILE A 58 34.20 -49.25 -0.67
CA ILE A 58 34.90 -48.25 0.14
C ILE A 58 34.76 -46.85 -0.48
N ARG A 59 34.94 -46.74 -1.81
CA ARG A 59 34.80 -45.47 -2.53
C ARG A 59 33.38 -44.92 -2.43
N GLU A 60 32.36 -45.76 -2.60
CA GLU A 60 30.95 -45.39 -2.46
C GLU A 60 30.61 -44.94 -1.04
N HIS A 61 31.06 -45.68 -0.02
CA HIS A 61 30.88 -45.31 1.38
C HIS A 61 31.56 -43.99 1.73
N SER A 62 32.75 -43.72 1.17
CA SER A 62 33.43 -42.43 1.33
C SER A 62 32.57 -41.28 0.79
N MET A 63 32.03 -41.43 -0.43
CA MET A 63 31.12 -40.44 -1.03
C MET A 63 29.83 -40.27 -0.23
N MET A 64 29.25 -41.35 0.29
CA MET A 64 28.06 -41.28 1.15
C MET A 64 28.34 -40.53 2.45
N ARG A 65 29.45 -40.80 3.13
CA ARG A 65 29.83 -40.04 4.35
C ARG A 65 29.95 -38.55 4.07
N GLN A 66 30.56 -38.17 2.95
CA GLN A 66 30.70 -36.77 2.57
C GLN A 66 29.33 -36.12 2.28
N ARG A 67 28.41 -36.83 1.60
CA ARG A 67 27.03 -36.39 1.37
C ARG A 67 26.26 -36.20 2.67
N VAL A 68 26.33 -37.17 3.58
CA VAL A 68 25.66 -37.10 4.89
C VAL A 68 26.21 -35.92 5.71
N HIS A 69 27.53 -35.74 5.74
CA HIS A 69 28.15 -34.60 6.42
C HIS A 69 27.66 -33.25 5.86
N MET A 70 27.59 -33.10 4.53
CA MET A 70 27.06 -31.89 3.90
C MET A 70 25.57 -31.69 4.19
N SER A 71 24.77 -32.75 4.19
CA SER A 71 23.35 -32.71 4.55
C SER A 71 23.13 -32.22 5.99
N PHE A 72 23.91 -32.74 6.95
CA PHE A 72 23.88 -32.26 8.34
C PHE A 72 24.25 -30.78 8.45
N ARG A 73 25.29 -30.33 7.73
CA ARG A 73 25.69 -28.92 7.68
C ARG A 73 24.58 -28.03 7.14
N ASN A 74 23.93 -28.45 6.06
CA ASN A 74 22.81 -27.71 5.44
C ASN A 74 21.59 -27.68 6.36
N SER A 75 21.26 -28.80 7.00
CA SER A 75 20.16 -28.89 7.98
C SER A 75 20.39 -27.96 9.17
N ARG A 76 21.64 -27.90 9.68
CA ARG A 76 21.99 -26.98 10.78
C ARG A 76 21.84 -25.52 10.38
N ARG A 77 22.26 -25.16 9.16
CA ARG A 77 22.05 -23.81 8.60
C ARG A 77 20.56 -23.48 8.45
N ALA A 78 19.74 -24.42 7.98
CA ALA A 78 18.31 -24.24 7.84
C ALA A 78 17.62 -23.98 9.18
N VAL A 79 17.99 -24.73 10.24
CA VAL A 79 17.48 -24.50 11.60
C VAL A 79 17.87 -23.10 12.11
N GLN A 80 19.10 -22.66 11.86
CA GLN A 80 19.57 -21.33 12.28
C GLN A 80 18.83 -20.21 11.54
N MET A 81 18.65 -20.33 10.22
CA MET A 81 17.83 -19.40 9.44
C MET A 81 16.38 -19.39 9.93
N LYS A 82 15.78 -20.55 10.24
CA LYS A 82 14.42 -20.62 10.77
C LYS A 82 14.30 -19.83 12.08
N LYS A 83 15.28 -19.94 12.99
CA LYS A 83 15.30 -19.18 14.25
C LYS A 83 15.32 -17.68 13.99
N GLU A 84 16.22 -17.20 13.13
CA GLU A 84 16.29 -15.77 12.76
C GLU A 84 14.97 -15.29 12.15
N LEU A 85 14.42 -16.05 11.19
CA LEU A 85 13.16 -15.72 10.55
C LEU A 85 12.01 -15.64 11.57
N THR A 86 11.92 -16.60 12.51
CA THR A 86 10.90 -16.55 13.56
C THR A 86 11.04 -15.34 14.48
N PHE A 87 12.27 -14.88 14.73
CA PHE A 87 12.51 -13.67 15.52
C PHE A 87 12.06 -12.42 14.76
N GLN A 88 12.43 -12.30 13.48
CA GLN A 88 12.00 -11.19 12.62
C GLN A 88 10.48 -11.13 12.50
N VAL A 89 9.82 -12.28 12.26
CA VAL A 89 8.35 -12.37 12.21
C VAL A 89 7.72 -11.91 13.53
N LYS A 90 8.24 -12.31 14.68
CA LYS A 90 7.72 -11.83 15.97
C LYS A 90 7.87 -10.31 16.13
N LYS A 91 8.96 -9.74 15.64
CA LYS A 91 9.20 -8.29 15.67
C LYS A 91 8.22 -7.55 14.76
N THR A 92 7.98 -8.05 13.55
CA THR A 92 7.04 -7.42 12.61
C THR A 92 5.60 -7.50 13.09
N VAL A 93 5.17 -8.63 13.66
CA VAL A 93 3.83 -8.78 14.25
C VAL A 93 3.59 -7.75 15.35
N ARG A 94 4.55 -7.56 16.26
CA ARG A 94 4.44 -6.53 17.32
C ARG A 94 4.29 -5.12 16.75
N LEU A 95 5.02 -4.79 15.68
CA LEU A 95 4.90 -3.49 15.03
C LEU A 95 3.52 -3.33 14.37
N ASP A 96 3.01 -4.35 13.71
CA ASP A 96 1.66 -4.37 13.11
C ASP A 96 0.57 -4.15 14.16
N ASP A 97 0.64 -4.83 15.30
CA ASP A 97 -0.30 -4.65 16.41
C ASP A 97 -0.30 -3.21 16.93
N THR A 98 0.90 -2.60 17.08
CA THR A 98 0.98 -1.20 17.50
C THR A 98 0.44 -0.23 16.47
N GLN A 99 0.60 -0.52 15.17
CA GLN A 99 0.07 0.29 14.09
C GLN A 99 -1.46 0.18 14.03
N LYS A 100 -2.02 -1.03 14.15
CA LYS A 100 -3.47 -1.26 14.25
C LYS A 100 -4.11 -0.46 15.37
N LEU A 101 -3.52 -0.48 16.57
CA LEU A 101 -4.02 0.32 17.70
C LEU A 101 -3.98 1.83 17.42
N LYS A 102 -2.99 2.32 16.66
CA LYS A 102 -2.94 3.74 16.26
C LYS A 102 -4.03 4.07 15.24
N ILE A 103 -4.24 3.21 14.25
CA ILE A 103 -5.30 3.36 13.24
C ILE A 103 -6.66 3.41 13.94
N GLU A 104 -6.95 2.46 14.82
CA GLU A 104 -8.21 2.42 15.56
C GLU A 104 -8.43 3.68 16.43
N LYS A 105 -7.37 4.23 17.04
CA LYS A 105 -7.43 5.52 17.74
C LYS A 105 -7.73 6.69 16.80
N MET A 106 -7.23 6.69 15.57
CA MET A 106 -7.52 7.72 14.57
C MET A 106 -8.95 7.61 14.05
N GLU A 107 -9.43 6.40 13.80
CA GLU A 107 -10.82 6.13 13.36
C GLU A 107 -11.84 6.62 14.39
N ARG A 108 -11.63 6.34 15.68
CA ARG A 108 -12.48 6.89 16.76
C ARG A 108 -12.55 8.41 16.75
N LYS A 109 -11.43 9.09 16.46
CA LYS A 109 -11.42 10.56 16.36
C LYS A 109 -12.23 11.02 15.16
N LEU A 110 -12.13 10.33 14.02
CA LEU A 110 -12.88 10.65 12.80
C LEU A 110 -14.39 10.49 12.96
N ASP A 111 -14.86 9.49 13.71
CA ASP A 111 -16.29 9.31 13.94
C ASP A 111 -16.92 10.50 14.68
N ASN A 112 -16.21 11.08 15.65
CA ASN A 112 -16.67 12.30 16.33
C ASN A 112 -16.81 13.51 15.38
N PHE A 113 -16.02 13.57 14.29
CA PHE A 113 -16.13 14.64 13.29
C PHE A 113 -17.28 14.43 12.31
N LYS A 114 -17.70 13.18 12.05
CA LYS A 114 -18.84 12.89 11.14
C LYS A 114 -20.14 13.48 11.66
N ASP A 115 -20.39 13.38 12.96
CA ASP A 115 -21.59 13.95 13.58
C ASP A 115 -21.58 15.48 13.51
N HIS A 116 -20.43 16.12 13.74
CA HIS A 116 -20.32 17.57 13.63
C HIS A 116 -20.56 18.06 12.18
N ASN A 117 -20.08 17.33 11.18
CA ASN A 117 -20.33 17.67 9.78
C ASN A 117 -21.82 17.51 9.43
N LYS A 118 -22.47 16.46 9.94
CA LYS A 118 -23.92 16.23 9.75
C LYS A 118 -24.78 17.31 10.40
N ILE A 119 -24.40 17.78 11.59
CA ILE A 119 -25.09 18.90 12.26
C ILE A 119 -24.91 20.17 11.44
N TYR A 120 -23.70 20.46 10.99
CA TYR A 120 -23.40 21.65 10.20
C TYR A 120 -24.14 21.67 8.85
N SER A 121 -24.15 20.56 8.12
CA SER A 121 -24.88 20.46 6.85
C SER A 121 -26.37 20.69 7.04
N LYS A 122 -26.97 20.07 8.08
CA LYS A 122 -28.40 20.24 8.39
C LYS A 122 -28.72 21.69 8.77
N ALA A 123 -27.92 22.33 9.62
CA ALA A 123 -28.12 23.73 9.99
C ALA A 123 -28.03 24.66 8.77
N ARG A 124 -27.12 24.37 7.84
CA ARG A 124 -26.98 25.11 6.57
C ARG A 124 -28.21 24.94 5.68
N GLU A 125 -28.68 23.71 5.48
CA GLU A 125 -29.90 23.42 4.70
C GLU A 125 -31.11 24.17 5.26
N THR A 126 -31.34 24.10 6.58
CA THR A 126 -32.45 24.82 7.22
C THR A 126 -32.33 26.34 7.06
N THR A 127 -31.10 26.88 7.10
CA THR A 127 -30.88 28.32 6.89
C THR A 127 -31.20 28.75 5.46
N VAL A 128 -30.83 27.93 4.47
CA VAL A 128 -31.15 28.17 3.06
C VAL A 128 -32.65 28.09 2.83
N GLU A 129 -33.30 27.03 3.32
CA GLU A 129 -34.75 26.84 3.19
C GLU A 129 -35.53 28.00 3.83
N ASN A 130 -35.15 28.41 5.04
CA ASN A 130 -35.79 29.55 5.70
C ASN A 130 -35.61 30.85 4.89
N ARG A 131 -34.42 31.07 4.32
CA ARG A 131 -34.16 32.25 3.48
C ARG A 131 -35.01 32.23 2.23
N GLU A 132 -35.14 31.10 1.55
CA GLU A 132 -35.98 30.95 0.35
C GLU A 132 -37.43 31.28 0.66
N LYS A 133 -37.98 30.74 1.76
CA LYS A 133 -39.35 31.04 2.22
C LYS A 133 -39.54 32.54 2.50
N TRP A 134 -38.59 33.18 3.17
CA TRP A 134 -38.66 34.63 3.44
C TRP A 134 -38.61 35.45 2.14
N MET A 135 -37.78 35.05 1.18
CA MET A 135 -37.69 35.74 -0.11
C MET A 135 -38.98 35.58 -0.92
N GLU A 136 -39.59 34.38 -0.92
CA GLU A 136 -40.87 34.12 -1.57
C GLU A 136 -42.01 34.95 -0.96
N GLN A 137 -42.07 35.04 0.37
CA GLN A 137 -43.03 35.92 1.06
C GLN A 137 -42.87 37.39 0.66
N LEU A 138 -41.63 37.88 0.57
CA LEU A 138 -41.37 39.25 0.12
C LEU A 138 -41.78 39.48 -1.34
N ASP A 139 -41.58 38.50 -2.22
CA ASP A 139 -41.98 38.58 -3.62
C ASP A 139 -43.51 38.64 -3.76
N ASN A 140 -44.24 37.87 -2.96
CA ASN A 140 -45.71 37.92 -2.93
C ASN A 140 -46.23 39.28 -2.43
N ILE A 141 -45.64 39.84 -1.37
CA ILE A 141 -45.99 41.19 -0.89
C ILE A 141 -45.77 42.25 -1.98
N ARG A 142 -44.66 42.16 -2.72
CA ARG A 142 -44.38 43.08 -3.84
C ARG A 142 -45.43 42.99 -4.94
N LYS A 143 -45.86 41.78 -5.31
CA LYS A 143 -46.89 41.57 -6.34
C LYS A 143 -48.24 42.14 -5.89
N ASP A 144 -48.61 41.94 -4.63
CA ASP A 144 -49.86 42.48 -4.07
C ASP A 144 -49.86 44.02 -4.11
N ASP A 145 -48.74 44.66 -3.75
CA ASP A 145 -48.58 46.13 -3.79
C ASP A 145 -48.64 46.68 -5.23
N ASP A 146 -48.03 46.00 -6.21
CA ASP A 146 -48.05 46.39 -7.62
C ASP A 146 -49.44 46.23 -8.27
N GLU A 147 -50.27 45.28 -7.81
CA GLU A 147 -51.63 45.07 -8.31
C GLU A 147 -52.66 46.06 -7.71
N THR A 148 -52.38 46.68 -6.56
CA THR A 148 -53.34 47.53 -5.84
C THR A 148 -53.14 49.04 -6.01
N SER A 149 -52.03 49.52 -6.57
CA SER A 149 -51.74 50.96 -6.68
C SER A 149 -51.09 51.34 -8.02
N GLU A 150 -51.73 52.24 -8.79
CA GLU A 150 -51.11 52.85 -9.99
C GLU A 150 -49.95 53.80 -9.65
N GLU A 151 -49.83 54.21 -8.38
CA GLU A 151 -48.77 55.11 -7.90
C GLU A 151 -47.74 54.36 -7.01
N PRO A 152 -46.44 54.64 -7.18
CA PRO A 152 -45.40 54.02 -6.36
C PRO A 152 -45.56 54.42 -4.88
N PRO A 153 -45.35 53.48 -3.95
CA PRO A 153 -45.60 53.72 -2.54
C PRO A 153 -44.68 54.84 -2.00
N SER A 154 -45.19 55.61 -1.03
CA SER A 154 -44.53 56.82 -0.52
C SER A 154 -43.10 56.60 -0.02
N TRP A 155 -42.80 55.42 0.51
CA TRP A 155 -41.45 55.08 0.98
C TRP A 155 -40.44 54.85 -0.16
N ARG A 156 -40.88 54.70 -1.42
CA ARG A 156 -40.02 54.62 -2.62
C ARG A 156 -39.86 55.97 -3.33
N THR A 157 -40.53 57.02 -2.88
CA THR A 157 -40.45 58.35 -3.50
C THR A 157 -39.71 59.32 -2.59
N CYS A 158 -39.10 60.34 -3.19
CA CYS A 158 -38.48 61.43 -2.46
C CYS A 158 -39.57 62.35 -1.91
N GLU A 159 -39.67 62.52 -0.59
CA GLU A 159 -40.73 63.36 0.01
C GLU A 159 -40.65 64.85 -0.39
N ILE A 160 -39.54 65.29 -1.00
CA ILE A 160 -39.35 66.68 -1.44
C ILE A 160 -39.90 66.91 -2.85
N CYS A 161 -39.62 66.00 -3.77
CA CYS A 161 -40.02 66.15 -5.19
C CYS A 161 -41.07 65.13 -5.64
N ALA A 162 -41.55 64.28 -4.74
CA ALA A 162 -42.47 63.17 -4.95
C ALA A 162 -42.08 62.20 -6.08
N SER A 163 -40.82 62.23 -6.54
CA SER A 163 -40.35 61.37 -7.64
C SER A 163 -39.80 60.06 -7.09
N PRO A 164 -40.01 58.92 -7.79
CA PRO A 164 -39.43 57.63 -7.41
C PRO A 164 -37.90 57.67 -7.35
N PHE A 165 -37.33 56.90 -6.43
CA PHE A 165 -35.89 56.68 -6.36
C PHE A 165 -35.43 55.74 -7.46
N GLU A 166 -34.29 56.05 -8.08
CA GLU A 166 -33.74 55.26 -9.19
C GLU A 166 -32.26 54.92 -8.97
N LYS A 167 -31.80 53.85 -9.61
CA LYS A 167 -30.40 53.37 -9.53
C LYS A 167 -29.41 54.28 -10.25
N LEU A 168 -29.89 55.07 -11.20
CA LEU A 168 -29.10 55.94 -12.07
C LEU A 168 -29.68 57.35 -12.03
N ASN A 169 -28.91 58.33 -12.51
CA ASN A 169 -29.29 59.74 -12.60
C ASN A 169 -29.40 60.47 -11.23
N GLY A 170 -29.99 61.66 -11.26
CA GLY A 170 -30.22 62.54 -10.11
C GLY A 170 -31.19 62.01 -9.05
N ARG A 171 -31.84 60.88 -9.31
CA ARG A 171 -32.84 60.27 -8.43
C ARG A 171 -32.29 59.22 -7.46
N ILE A 172 -30.96 59.12 -7.34
CA ILE A 172 -30.31 58.19 -6.39
C ILE A 172 -30.60 58.64 -4.94
N PRO A 173 -31.14 57.77 -4.07
CA PRO A 173 -31.42 58.08 -2.67
C PRO A 173 -30.13 58.21 -1.85
N ARG A 174 -29.86 59.41 -1.33
CA ARG A 174 -28.72 59.75 -0.48
C ARG A 174 -29.13 59.90 0.96
N VAL A 175 -28.38 59.26 1.86
CA VAL A 175 -28.61 59.31 3.30
C VAL A 175 -27.77 60.44 3.90
N LEU A 176 -28.46 61.41 4.51
CA LEU A 176 -27.83 62.49 5.28
C LEU A 176 -27.30 61.94 6.62
N LYS A 177 -26.41 62.68 7.29
CA LYS A 177 -25.83 62.24 8.58
C LYS A 177 -26.87 62.07 9.70
N CYS A 178 -28.01 62.75 9.61
CA CYS A 178 -29.13 62.56 10.53
C CYS A 178 -29.98 61.32 10.23
N GLY A 179 -29.74 60.62 9.12
CA GLY A 179 -30.47 59.41 8.72
C GLY A 179 -31.59 59.62 7.70
N HIS A 180 -32.02 60.88 7.46
CA HIS A 180 -33.00 61.19 6.43
C HIS A 180 -32.47 60.90 5.02
N THR A 181 -33.35 60.41 4.14
CA THR A 181 -33.01 60.05 2.76
C THR A 181 -33.67 61.01 1.77
N ILE A 182 -32.88 61.60 0.87
CA ILE A 182 -33.37 62.50 -0.19
C ILE A 182 -32.72 62.13 -1.52
N CYS A 183 -33.34 62.48 -2.65
CA CYS A 183 -32.71 62.22 -3.95
C CYS A 183 -31.49 63.14 -4.17
N THR A 184 -30.59 62.73 -5.05
CA THR A 184 -29.34 63.47 -5.34
C THR A 184 -29.64 64.89 -5.84
N ASP A 185 -30.64 65.06 -6.70
CA ASP A 185 -31.07 66.38 -7.19
C ASP A 185 -31.58 67.27 -6.06
N CYS A 186 -32.43 66.74 -5.17
CA CYS A 186 -32.91 67.52 -4.03
C CYS A 186 -31.76 67.85 -3.08
N ALA A 187 -30.80 66.95 -2.88
CA ALA A 187 -29.64 67.20 -2.04
C ALA A 187 -28.77 68.35 -2.57
N GLU A 188 -28.66 68.52 -3.89
CA GLU A 188 -27.92 69.65 -4.50
C GLU A 188 -28.45 71.00 -4.05
N HIS A 189 -29.77 71.12 -3.93
CA HIS A 189 -30.44 72.37 -3.57
C HIS A 189 -30.24 72.78 -2.11
N PHE A 190 -29.82 71.85 -1.24
CA PHE A 190 -29.63 72.12 0.20
C PHE A 190 -28.15 72.25 0.59
N ILE A 191 -27.28 72.45 -0.40
CA ILE A 191 -25.83 72.58 -0.18
C ILE A 191 -25.38 73.99 -0.40
N GLU A 192 -24.77 74.53 0.64
CA GLU A 192 -24.23 75.88 0.65
C GLU A 192 -22.83 75.84 1.28
N ASN A 193 -21.84 76.39 0.58
CA ASN A 193 -20.46 76.57 1.09
C ASN A 193 -19.82 75.28 1.67
N GLY A 194 -20.13 74.11 1.10
CA GLY A 194 -19.58 72.83 1.55
C GLY A 194 -20.28 72.20 2.77
N PHE A 195 -21.43 72.75 3.16
CA PHE A 195 -22.32 72.19 4.18
C PHE A 195 -23.65 71.79 3.56
N VAL A 196 -24.24 70.70 4.04
CA VAL A 196 -25.62 70.31 3.72
C VAL A 196 -26.51 70.59 4.93
N ARG A 197 -27.63 71.26 4.71
CA ARG A 197 -28.70 71.41 5.71
C ARG A 197 -29.80 70.40 5.43
N CYS A 198 -30.12 69.55 6.39
CA CYS A 198 -31.24 68.63 6.23
C CYS A 198 -32.58 69.40 6.16
N PRO A 199 -33.46 69.12 5.18
CA PRO A 199 -34.74 69.80 5.06
C PRO A 199 -35.77 69.39 6.13
N TYR A 200 -35.59 68.23 6.76
CA TYR A 200 -36.54 67.69 7.74
C TYR A 200 -36.28 68.19 9.16
N ASP A 201 -35.03 68.05 9.64
CA ASP A 201 -34.64 68.38 11.02
C ASP A 201 -33.67 69.56 11.12
N ARG A 202 -33.33 70.19 9.99
CA ARG A 202 -32.48 71.39 9.88
C ARG A 202 -31.07 71.22 10.41
N GLN A 203 -30.64 69.99 10.70
CA GLN A 203 -29.27 69.72 11.11
C GLN A 203 -28.30 70.02 9.96
N ILE A 204 -27.18 70.67 10.29
CA ILE A 204 -26.18 71.11 9.32
C ILE A 204 -24.93 70.26 9.46
N PHE A 205 -24.44 69.73 8.35
CA PHE A 205 -23.28 68.85 8.35
C PHE A 205 -22.28 69.26 7.27
N LYS A 206 -20.98 69.22 7.61
CA LYS A 206 -19.91 69.39 6.64
C LYS A 206 -19.83 68.18 5.71
N ILE A 207 -19.72 68.46 4.41
CA ILE A 207 -19.57 67.46 3.36
C ILE A 207 -18.08 67.20 3.11
N ALA A 208 -17.72 65.93 2.92
CA ALA A 208 -16.35 65.54 2.63
C ALA A 208 -15.98 65.78 1.15
N ASN A 209 -14.70 65.58 0.81
CA ASN A 209 -14.23 65.67 -0.58
C ASN A 209 -15.01 64.66 -1.45
N GLY A 210 -15.79 65.15 -2.42
CA GLY A 210 -16.71 64.35 -3.23
C GLY A 210 -18.16 64.87 -3.25
N GLY A 211 -18.47 65.92 -2.48
CA GLY A 211 -19.78 66.57 -2.53
C GLY A 211 -20.91 65.58 -2.18
N ILE A 212 -22.01 65.66 -2.91
CA ILE A 212 -23.22 64.85 -2.67
C ILE A 212 -23.01 63.39 -3.01
N TYR A 213 -22.21 63.13 -4.04
CA TYR A 213 -21.87 61.78 -4.45
C TYR A 213 -21.07 61.03 -3.37
N GLY A 214 -20.45 61.76 -2.44
CA GLY A 214 -19.82 61.23 -1.24
C GLY A 214 -20.79 60.81 -0.13
N LEU A 215 -22.08 61.15 -0.22
CA LEU A 215 -23.08 60.69 0.74
C LEU A 215 -23.47 59.22 0.48
N PRO A 216 -23.64 58.40 1.54
CA PRO A 216 -24.04 57.00 1.40
C PRO A 216 -25.35 56.85 0.60
N THR A 217 -25.40 55.88 -0.31
CA THR A 217 -26.62 55.52 -1.03
C THR A 217 -27.47 54.57 -0.22
N ASN A 218 -28.77 54.84 -0.09
CA ASN A 218 -29.71 53.90 0.50
C ASN A 218 -30.02 52.76 -0.49
N ARG A 219 -29.25 51.68 -0.41
CA ARG A 219 -29.41 50.52 -1.31
C ARG A 219 -30.68 49.71 -1.05
N VAL A 220 -31.31 49.87 0.11
CA VAL A 220 -32.58 49.19 0.41
C VAL A 220 -33.68 49.73 -0.50
N LEU A 221 -33.80 51.05 -0.63
CA LEU A 221 -34.78 51.70 -1.50
C LEU A 221 -34.57 51.43 -2.99
N LEU A 222 -33.40 50.94 -3.39
CA LEU A 222 -33.07 50.60 -4.79
C LEU A 222 -33.24 49.12 -5.14
N ASN A 223 -33.25 48.23 -4.14
CA ASN A 223 -33.26 46.78 -4.34
C ASN A 223 -34.48 46.09 -3.71
N MET A 224 -35.35 46.88 -3.08
CA MET A 224 -36.72 46.48 -2.75
C MET A 224 -37.61 46.62 -3.97
#